data_AF-A0A350QGC7-F1
#
_entry.id   AF-A0A350QGC7-F1
#
_cell.length_a   1.000
_cell.length_b   1.000
_cell.length_c   1.000
_cell.angle_alpha   90.00
_cell.angle_beta   90.00
_cell.angle_gamma   90.00
#
_symmetry.space_group_name_H-M   'P 1'
#
loop_
_entity.id
_entity.type
_entity.pdbx_description
1 polymer ?
#
loop_
_entity_poly.entity_id
_entity_poly.type
_entity_poly.pdbx_seq_one_letter_code
_entity_poly.pdbx_strand_id
1 'polypeptide(L)'
;YRLHLPASWQGGASLPLAITRFTKDHGLPSLNRNSVHLFDHQLFIASVSGILSYTPGLQQFELAKPFSALFSQEQPWVRHPIADTQGRIWMLLWDNISGTRSAGVAIPDGNGSYQWHDNALQPLSDIPLDTMLVEWPLIWFGGAEGVFRFADDQYQQHQPKPPLLRKVLVDQHQLIYNGGKLPELIALNSDQRNLRFQFSSPNYNPLQPDQLQVRLVGHDDQWSSWRQEHYREYTNLKSGYYQFQLRARNVS
;
A
#
# COMPACT_ATOMS: atom_id res chain seq x y z
N TYR A 1 -6.01 60.36 -11.34
CA TYR A 1 -5.88 60.34 -9.87
C TYR A 1 -4.40 60.21 -9.51
N ARG A 2 -3.95 60.81 -8.40
CA ARG A 2 -2.58 60.65 -7.88
C ARG A 2 -2.69 60.27 -6.40
N LEU A 3 -2.05 59.15 -6.04
CA LEU A 3 -1.99 58.63 -4.69
C LEU A 3 -0.63 59.01 -4.11
N HIS A 4 -0.61 59.66 -2.94
CA HIS A 4 0.62 59.92 -2.18
C HIS A 4 0.70 58.92 -1.04
N LEU A 5 1.75 58.11 -1.01
CA LEU A 5 2.05 57.24 0.13
C LEU A 5 2.96 58.01 1.12
N PRO A 6 2.85 57.74 2.43
CA PRO A 6 3.72 58.36 3.44
C PRO A 6 5.19 58.05 3.17
N ALA A 7 6.05 59.07 3.24
CA ALA A 7 7.50 58.92 3.00
C ALA A 7 8.20 57.99 4.01
N SER A 8 7.57 57.72 5.15
CA SER A 8 8.06 56.81 6.19
C SER A 8 7.67 55.34 5.96
N TRP A 9 6.82 55.05 4.97
CA TRP A 9 6.48 53.66 4.66
C TRP A 9 7.65 53.00 3.93
N GLN A 10 8.24 52.00 4.57
CA GLN A 10 9.17 51.14 3.88
C GLN A 10 8.40 50.10 3.07
N GLY A 11 8.71 49.99 1.78
CA GLY A 11 8.04 49.05 0.87
C GLY A 11 8.21 47.59 1.32
N GLY A 12 7.20 46.76 1.04
CA GLY A 12 7.12 45.35 1.45
C GLY A 12 8.22 44.47 0.87
N ALA A 13 9.43 44.58 1.44
CA ALA A 13 10.60 43.72 1.33
C ALA A 13 11.79 44.24 2.18
N SER A 14 11.70 45.45 2.77
CA SER A 14 12.82 46.10 3.47
C SER A 14 12.98 45.71 4.94
N LEU A 15 12.05 44.94 5.52
CA LEU A 15 12.19 44.42 6.87
C LEU A 15 13.05 43.14 6.79
N PRO A 16 14.27 43.13 7.34
CA PRO A 16 15.08 41.92 7.38
C PRO A 16 14.32 40.87 8.20
N LEU A 17 13.91 39.79 7.55
CA LEU A 17 13.36 38.63 8.25
C LEU A 17 14.50 38.00 9.06
N ALA A 18 14.28 37.80 10.36
CA ALA A 18 15.21 37.03 11.16
C ALA A 18 15.19 35.58 10.65
N ILE A 19 16.32 35.10 10.14
CA ILE A 19 16.47 33.72 9.65
C ILE A 19 17.20 32.92 10.73
N THR A 20 16.51 31.93 11.31
CA THR A 20 17.10 30.94 12.20
C THR A 20 17.34 29.64 11.43
N ARG A 21 18.49 29.00 11.63
CA ARG A 21 18.83 27.71 11.02
C ARG A 21 18.80 26.61 12.07
N PHE A 22 18.11 25.53 11.76
CA PHE A 22 18.05 24.33 12.60
C PHE A 22 18.81 23.17 11.97
N THR A 23 19.36 22.32 12.82
CA THR A 23 20.24 21.18 12.47
C THR A 23 19.80 19.92 13.19
N LYS A 24 20.57 18.84 13.07
CA LYS A 24 20.39 17.63 13.87
C LYS A 24 20.47 17.87 15.38
N ASP A 25 21.25 18.85 15.82
CA ASP A 25 21.38 19.22 17.24
C ASP A 25 20.07 19.76 17.83
N HIS A 26 19.13 20.14 16.96
CA HIS A 26 17.80 20.63 17.32
C HIS A 26 16.73 19.55 17.19
N GLY A 27 17.09 18.30 16.88
CA GLY A 27 16.14 17.18 16.77
C GLY A 27 15.68 16.85 15.34
N LEU A 28 16.19 17.52 14.31
CA LEU A 28 15.93 17.09 12.92
C LEU A 28 16.69 15.77 12.63
N PRO A 29 16.03 14.75 12.04
CA PRO A 29 16.70 13.49 11.74
C PRO A 29 17.74 13.60 10.61
N SER A 30 17.59 14.60 9.73
CA SER A 30 18.51 14.86 8.63
C SER A 30 18.55 16.34 8.24
N LEU A 31 19.60 16.76 7.52
CA LEU A 31 19.77 18.14 7.02
C LEU A 31 19.13 18.37 5.65
N ASN A 32 18.60 17.31 5.03
CA ASN A 32 17.87 17.34 3.76
C ASN A 32 16.53 16.63 3.94
N ARG A 33 15.70 16.54 2.90
CA ARG A 33 14.46 15.74 2.94
C ARG A 33 13.49 16.13 4.08
N ASN A 34 13.51 17.40 4.46
CA ASN A 34 12.53 18.00 5.35
C ASN A 34 11.64 18.92 4.54
N SER A 35 10.33 18.89 4.78
CA SER A 35 9.38 19.83 4.20
C SER A 35 8.41 20.32 5.26
N VAL A 36 8.07 21.60 5.20
CA VAL A 36 7.22 22.28 6.19
C VAL A 36 5.79 22.29 5.67
N HIS A 37 4.86 21.87 6.52
CA HIS A 37 3.44 21.78 6.23
C HIS A 37 2.65 22.46 7.32
N LEU A 38 1.58 23.15 6.93
CA LEU A 38 0.64 23.77 7.85
C LEU A 38 -0.65 22.97 7.84
N PHE A 39 -1.07 22.49 9.00
CA PHE A 39 -2.34 21.79 9.18
C PHE A 39 -2.92 22.15 10.55
N ASP A 40 -4.21 22.46 10.60
CA ASP A 40 -4.92 22.93 11.79
C ASP A 40 -4.16 24.05 12.55
N HIS A 41 -3.66 25.04 11.79
CA HIS A 41 -2.86 26.16 12.32
C HIS A 41 -1.56 25.77 13.04
N GLN A 42 -1.12 24.51 12.91
CA GLN A 42 0.12 23.99 13.47
C GLN A 42 1.11 23.65 12.36
N LEU A 43 2.38 23.94 12.62
CA LEU A 43 3.48 23.60 11.73
C LEU A 43 3.97 22.19 12.01
N PHE A 44 3.98 21.37 10.96
CA PHE A 44 4.53 20.03 10.96
C PHE A 44 5.65 19.89 9.94
N ILE A 45 6.63 19.05 10.26
CA ILE A 45 7.78 18.80 9.41
C ILE A 45 7.72 17.36 8.96
N ALA A 46 7.45 17.14 7.67
CA ALA A 46 7.58 15.83 7.07
C ALA A 46 9.07 15.55 6.84
N SER A 47 9.57 14.44 7.35
CA SER A 47 11.00 14.13 7.43
C SER A 47 11.28 12.67 7.07
N VAL A 48 12.56 12.29 7.04
CA VAL A 48 12.99 10.89 6.86
C VAL A 48 12.58 9.95 8.00
N SER A 49 12.07 10.49 9.12
CA SER A 49 11.71 9.74 10.33
C SER A 49 10.29 10.08 10.77
N GLY A 50 9.34 10.09 9.82
CA GLY A 50 7.96 10.47 10.09
C GLY A 50 7.70 11.99 10.12
N ILE A 51 6.66 12.37 10.86
CA ILE A 51 6.21 13.76 11.01
C ILE A 51 6.64 14.31 12.37
N LEU A 52 7.27 15.49 12.36
CA LEU A 52 7.74 16.18 13.56
C LEU A 52 6.90 17.41 13.87
N SER A 53 6.75 17.72 15.16
CA SER A 53 6.30 19.01 15.66
C SER A 53 7.50 19.87 16.05
N TYR A 54 7.35 21.19 15.99
CA TYR A 54 8.34 22.15 16.45
C TYR A 54 7.85 22.85 17.72
N THR A 55 8.66 22.84 18.78
CA THR A 55 8.37 23.52 20.04
C THR A 55 9.17 24.83 20.12
N PRO A 56 8.56 26.02 19.88
CA PRO A 56 9.32 27.27 19.73
C PRO A 56 10.14 27.67 20.95
N GLY A 57 9.61 27.46 22.16
CA GLY A 57 10.30 27.81 23.40
C GLY A 57 11.57 26.98 23.66
N LEU A 58 11.62 25.76 23.11
CA LEU A 58 12.77 24.86 23.23
C LEU A 58 13.65 24.86 21.97
N GLN A 59 13.14 25.43 20.87
CA GLN A 59 13.77 25.37 19.54
C GLN A 59 14.09 23.92 19.10
N GLN A 60 13.23 22.98 19.48
CA GLN A 60 13.44 21.56 19.24
C GLN A 60 12.34 20.95 18.37
N PHE A 61 12.73 19.95 17.60
CA PHE A 61 11.86 19.09 16.83
C PHE A 61 11.72 17.74 17.53
N GLU A 62 10.50 17.24 17.62
CA GLU A 62 10.18 15.94 18.19
C GLU A 62 9.11 15.26 17.35
N LEU A 63 9.00 13.93 17.47
CA LEU A 63 7.92 13.19 16.81
C LEU A 63 6.57 13.77 17.23
N ALA A 64 5.76 14.16 16.24
CA ALA A 64 4.45 14.74 16.50
C ALA A 64 3.54 13.66 17.10
N LYS A 65 3.10 13.89 18.34
CA LYS A 65 2.28 12.94 19.13
C LYS A 65 1.04 12.40 18.38
N PRO A 66 0.29 13.20 17.59
CA PRO A 66 -0.85 12.66 16.83
C PRO A 66 -0.46 11.54 15.84
N PHE A 67 0.78 11.55 15.35
CA PHE A 67 1.28 10.65 14.31
C PHE A 67 2.22 9.57 14.84
N SER A 68 2.51 9.54 16.14
CA SER A 68 3.52 8.65 16.73
C SER A 68 3.19 7.16 16.61
N ALA A 69 1.91 6.82 16.38
CA ALA A 69 1.44 5.45 16.20
C ALA A 69 1.35 5.01 14.73
N LEU A 70 1.52 5.94 13.77
CA LEU A 70 1.42 5.62 12.34
C LEU A 70 2.59 4.78 11.87
N PHE A 71 3.78 5.05 12.41
CA PHE A 71 5.02 4.48 11.95
C PHE A 71 5.95 4.10 13.11
N SER A 72 6.93 3.24 12.85
CA SER A 72 8.01 3.01 13.81
C SER A 72 8.85 4.29 13.97
N GLN A 73 9.51 4.49 15.10
CA GLN A 73 10.12 5.81 15.40
C GLN A 73 11.20 6.25 14.41
N GLU A 74 11.79 5.32 13.65
CA GLU A 74 12.91 5.61 12.74
C GLU A 74 12.54 5.63 11.25
N GLN A 75 11.29 5.34 10.87
CA GLN A 75 10.85 5.18 9.48
C GLN A 75 9.37 5.51 9.34
N PRO A 76 8.83 5.77 8.13
CA PRO A 76 9.49 5.96 6.84
C PRO A 76 9.81 7.45 6.58
N TRP A 77 10.37 7.74 5.40
CA TRP A 77 10.38 9.11 4.89
C TRP A 77 8.97 9.51 4.43
N VAL A 78 8.38 10.48 5.13
CA VAL A 78 7.08 11.07 4.77
C VAL A 78 7.28 12.20 3.78
N ARG A 79 6.51 12.17 2.69
CA ARG A 79 6.52 13.15 1.60
C ARG A 79 5.11 13.65 1.31
N HIS A 80 5.00 14.93 0.97
CA HIS A 80 3.77 15.58 0.53
C HIS A 80 2.52 15.26 1.39
N PRO A 81 2.56 15.36 2.74
CA PRO A 81 1.35 15.26 3.54
C PRO A 81 0.38 16.39 3.19
N ILE A 82 -0.84 16.05 2.76
CA ILE A 82 -1.88 17.01 2.41
C ILE A 82 -3.16 16.59 3.12
N ALA A 83 -3.73 17.50 3.89
CA ALA A 83 -5.00 17.27 4.56
C ALA A 83 -6.19 17.47 3.60
N ASP A 84 -7.20 16.61 3.72
CA ASP A 84 -8.49 16.81 3.08
C ASP A 84 -9.48 17.58 3.95
N THR A 85 -10.67 17.81 3.40
CA THR A 85 -11.78 18.52 4.08
C THR A 85 -12.38 17.73 5.26
N GLN A 86 -12.02 16.46 5.43
CA GLN A 86 -12.41 15.61 6.57
C GLN A 86 -11.31 15.55 7.65
N GLY A 87 -10.20 16.28 7.46
CA GLY A 87 -9.06 16.25 8.38
C GLY A 87 -8.21 15.00 8.27
N ARG A 88 -8.39 14.17 7.23
CA ARG A 88 -7.49 13.04 6.96
C ARG A 88 -6.26 13.54 6.22
N ILE A 89 -5.11 12.90 6.44
CA ILE A 89 -3.84 13.35 5.88
C ILE A 89 -3.33 12.30 4.89
N TRP A 90 -3.39 12.65 3.61
CA TRP A 90 -2.87 11.84 2.53
C TRP A 90 -1.36 12.02 2.43
N MET A 91 -0.61 10.95 2.20
CA MET A 91 0.85 10.97 2.22
C MET A 91 1.46 10.07 1.15
N LEU A 92 2.63 10.47 0.66
CA LEU A 92 3.56 9.61 -0.06
C LEU A 92 4.65 9.17 0.91
N LEU A 93 5.00 7.88 0.89
CA LEU A 93 6.00 7.31 1.78
C LEU A 93 7.14 6.68 0.99
N TRP A 94 8.33 6.71 1.57
CA TRP A 94 9.49 5.96 1.11
C TRP A 94 10.10 5.23 2.31
N ASP A 95 10.04 3.90 2.28
CA ASP A 95 10.73 3.05 3.25
C ASP A 95 12.25 3.18 3.05
N ASN A 96 12.98 3.70 4.04
CA ASN A 96 14.42 3.95 3.88
C ASN A 96 15.27 2.65 3.96
N ILE A 97 14.67 1.50 4.25
CA ILE A 97 15.35 0.19 4.35
C ILE A 97 15.14 -0.61 3.06
N SER A 98 13.90 -0.89 2.69
CA SER A 98 13.58 -1.66 1.47
C SER A 98 13.67 -0.83 0.20
N GLY A 99 13.56 0.50 0.33
CA GLY A 99 13.45 1.42 -0.80
C GLY A 99 12.05 1.46 -1.42
N THR A 100 11.08 0.77 -0.82
CA THR A 100 9.69 0.68 -1.31
C THR A 100 9.02 2.04 -1.23
N ARG A 101 8.24 2.37 -2.25
CA ARG A 101 7.38 3.57 -2.28
C ARG A 101 5.93 3.18 -2.08
N SER A 102 5.20 3.99 -1.33
CA SER A 102 3.77 3.78 -1.16
C SER A 102 3.03 5.10 -1.02
N ALA A 103 1.71 5.03 -1.13
CA ALA A 103 0.81 6.12 -0.82
C ALA A 103 -0.26 5.61 0.15
N GLY A 104 -0.76 6.49 1.00
CA GLY A 104 -1.80 6.13 1.97
C GLY A 104 -2.41 7.36 2.62
N VAL A 105 -3.33 7.11 3.54
CA VAL A 105 -4.05 8.15 4.27
C VAL A 105 -4.03 7.85 5.77
N ALA A 106 -3.69 8.86 6.55
CA ALA A 106 -3.86 8.85 8.00
C ALA A 106 -5.24 9.41 8.34
N ILE A 107 -6.06 8.62 9.01
CA ILE A 107 -7.45 8.95 9.37
C ILE A 107 -7.51 9.30 10.87
N PRO A 108 -8.12 10.42 11.28
CA PRO A 108 -8.24 10.77 12.69
C PRO A 108 -9.12 9.74 13.41
N ASP A 109 -8.70 9.32 14.60
CA ASP A 109 -9.40 8.31 15.41
C ASP A 109 -10.46 8.91 16.37
N GLY A 110 -10.58 10.25 16.39
CA GLY A 110 -11.45 10.99 17.29
C GLY A 110 -10.85 11.33 18.66
N ASN A 111 -9.68 10.78 19.01
CA ASN A 111 -8.98 11.00 20.28
C ASN A 111 -7.72 11.86 20.13
N GLY A 112 -7.55 12.51 18.98
CA GLY A 112 -6.37 13.32 18.66
C GLY A 112 -5.19 12.51 18.11
N SER A 113 -5.40 11.24 17.78
CA SER A 113 -4.44 10.38 17.09
C SER A 113 -4.93 10.02 15.69
N TYR A 114 -4.06 9.37 14.91
CA TYR A 114 -4.35 8.94 13.55
C TYR A 114 -4.09 7.44 13.37
N GLN A 115 -4.86 6.83 12.48
CA GLN A 115 -4.68 5.45 12.02
C GLN A 115 -4.28 5.44 10.55
N TRP A 116 -3.32 4.58 10.20
CA TRP A 116 -2.82 4.44 8.82
C TRP A 116 -3.70 3.51 7.99
N HIS A 117 -4.06 3.93 6.78
CA HIS A 117 -4.81 3.14 5.81
C HIS A 117 -4.19 3.30 4.41
N ASP A 118 -3.78 2.20 3.78
CA ASP A 118 -3.18 2.22 2.44
C ASP A 118 -3.77 1.18 1.47
N ASN A 119 -4.66 0.30 1.93
CA ASN A 119 -5.20 -0.83 1.15
C ASN A 119 -5.74 -0.40 -0.22
N ALA A 120 -6.38 0.78 -0.28
CA ALA A 120 -6.96 1.31 -1.52
C ALA A 120 -5.91 1.82 -2.52
N LEU A 121 -4.73 2.17 -2.03
CA LEU A 121 -3.62 2.74 -2.79
C LEU A 121 -2.48 1.74 -3.01
N GLN A 122 -2.59 0.51 -2.51
CA GLN A 122 -1.68 -0.59 -2.82
C GLN A 122 -1.41 -0.81 -4.32
N PRO A 123 -2.37 -0.59 -5.25
CA PRO A 123 -2.07 -0.63 -6.68
C PRO A 123 -1.07 0.44 -7.17
N LEU A 124 -0.80 1.47 -6.37
CA LEU A 124 0.21 2.50 -6.62
C LEU A 124 1.55 2.23 -5.91
N SER A 125 1.67 1.10 -5.21
CA SER A 125 2.92 0.72 -4.55
C SER A 125 4.05 0.58 -5.56
N ASP A 126 5.24 1.06 -5.17
CA ASP A 126 6.46 1.15 -5.97
C ASP A 126 6.41 1.96 -7.27
N ILE A 127 5.28 2.58 -7.58
CA ILE A 127 5.21 3.62 -8.61
C ILE A 127 5.97 4.86 -8.12
N PRO A 128 6.86 5.46 -8.91
CA PRO A 128 7.62 6.66 -8.55
C PRO A 128 6.74 7.92 -8.57
N LEU A 129 5.85 8.02 -7.57
CA LEU A 129 5.00 9.18 -7.33
C LEU A 129 5.79 10.29 -6.65
N ASP A 130 5.64 11.52 -7.13
CA ASP A 130 6.39 12.69 -6.68
C ASP A 130 5.53 13.83 -6.15
N THR A 131 4.26 13.88 -6.52
CA THR A 131 3.35 14.92 -6.09
C THR A 131 1.94 14.37 -5.93
N MET A 132 1.12 15.10 -5.19
CA MET A 132 -0.28 14.79 -5.00
C MET A 132 -1.10 16.07 -4.98
N LEU A 133 -2.32 15.99 -5.51
CA LEU A 133 -3.36 17.00 -5.36
C LEU A 133 -4.58 16.34 -4.71
N VAL A 134 -5.00 16.86 -3.57
CA VAL A 134 -6.13 16.32 -2.80
C VAL A 134 -7.33 17.26 -2.96
N GLU A 135 -8.31 16.82 -3.74
CA GLU A 135 -9.60 17.48 -3.99
C GLU A 135 -10.73 16.52 -3.59
N TRP A 136 -10.77 16.13 -2.31
CA TRP A 136 -11.62 15.05 -1.82
C TRP A 136 -13.08 15.17 -2.33
N PRO A 137 -13.67 14.09 -2.89
CA PRO A 137 -13.21 12.70 -2.86
C PRO A 137 -12.21 12.29 -3.95
N LEU A 138 -11.72 13.21 -4.78
CA LEU A 138 -10.74 12.92 -5.82
C LEU A 138 -9.31 13.23 -5.35
N ILE A 139 -8.42 12.27 -5.54
CA ILE A 139 -6.99 12.41 -5.25
C ILE A 139 -6.22 12.11 -6.52
N TRP A 140 -5.36 13.03 -6.91
CA TRP A 140 -4.49 12.89 -8.07
C TRP A 140 -3.07 12.65 -7.61
N PHE A 141 -2.44 11.61 -8.13
CA PHE A 141 -1.03 11.30 -7.90
C PHE A 141 -0.26 11.54 -9.19
N GLY A 142 0.81 12.34 -9.12
CA GLY A 142 1.67 12.63 -10.26
C GLY A 142 3.08 12.10 -10.01
N GLY A 143 3.71 11.54 -11.03
CA GLY A 143 5.06 10.99 -10.95
C GLY A 143 5.68 10.71 -12.31
N ALA A 144 6.82 10.01 -12.32
CA ALA A 144 7.54 9.69 -13.56
C ALA A 144 6.74 8.78 -14.52
N GLU A 145 5.77 8.03 -14.00
CA GLU A 145 4.90 7.14 -14.78
C GLU A 145 3.56 7.76 -15.18
N GLY A 146 3.40 9.07 -14.96
CA GLY A 146 2.23 9.83 -15.39
C GLY A 146 1.35 10.30 -14.23
N VAL A 147 0.04 10.37 -14.48
CA VAL A 147 -0.96 10.88 -13.53
C VAL A 147 -2.01 9.81 -13.27
N PHE A 148 -2.22 9.49 -11.99
CA PHE A 148 -3.20 8.54 -11.51
C PHE A 148 -4.31 9.28 -10.79
N ARG A 149 -5.56 8.87 -11.03
CA ARG A 149 -6.75 9.42 -10.36
C ARG A 149 -7.34 8.36 -9.45
N PHE A 150 -7.50 8.70 -8.18
CA PHE A 150 -8.18 7.88 -7.19
C PHE A 150 -9.46 8.59 -6.73
N ALA A 151 -10.58 7.87 -6.75
CA ALA A 151 -11.87 8.34 -6.28
C ALA A 151 -12.24 7.59 -5.00
N ASP A 152 -12.01 8.23 -3.86
CA ASP A 152 -12.14 7.64 -2.52
C ASP A 152 -13.58 7.19 -2.22
N ASP A 153 -14.57 7.95 -2.70
CA ASP A 153 -16.00 7.66 -2.57
C ASP A 153 -16.49 6.50 -3.44
N GLN A 154 -15.71 6.11 -4.45
CA GLN A 154 -16.01 5.01 -5.37
C GLN A 154 -15.21 3.76 -5.06
N TYR A 155 -14.20 3.85 -4.19
CA TYR A 155 -13.40 2.71 -3.82
C TYR A 155 -14.22 1.71 -2.99
N GLN A 156 -14.27 0.47 -3.48
CA GLN A 156 -14.88 -0.64 -2.77
C GLN A 156 -13.83 -1.72 -2.58
N GLN A 157 -13.54 -2.05 -1.32
CA GLN A 157 -12.71 -3.21 -1.03
C GLN A 157 -13.49 -4.47 -1.42
N HIS A 158 -13.10 -5.10 -2.51
CA HIS A 158 -13.69 -6.36 -2.91
C HIS A 158 -13.20 -7.48 -1.99
N GLN A 159 -14.13 -8.25 -1.43
CA GLN A 159 -13.76 -9.50 -0.78
C GLN A 159 -13.23 -10.48 -1.83
N PRO A 160 -12.07 -11.10 -1.61
CA PRO A 160 -11.53 -12.06 -2.54
C PRO A 160 -12.49 -13.25 -2.64
N LYS A 161 -12.88 -13.56 -3.88
CA LYS A 161 -13.67 -14.74 -4.21
C LYS A 161 -12.76 -15.96 -4.15
N PRO A 162 -13.27 -17.13 -3.73
CA PRO A 162 -12.49 -18.36 -3.74
C PRO A 162 -11.94 -18.68 -5.13
N PRO A 163 -10.71 -19.24 -5.23
CA PRO A 163 -10.20 -19.72 -6.50
C PRO A 163 -11.01 -20.93 -7.00
N LEU A 164 -11.01 -21.12 -8.32
CA LEU A 164 -11.84 -22.10 -9.00
C LEU A 164 -10.96 -23.21 -9.57
N LEU A 165 -11.29 -24.47 -9.25
CA LEU A 165 -10.77 -25.61 -10.00
C LEU A 165 -11.38 -25.60 -11.40
N ARG A 166 -10.53 -25.59 -12.43
CA ARG A 166 -10.95 -25.45 -13.81
C ARG A 166 -10.92 -26.76 -14.58
N LYS A 167 -9.84 -27.52 -14.45
CA LYS A 167 -9.71 -28.83 -15.08
C LYS A 167 -8.95 -29.80 -14.19
N VAL A 168 -9.26 -31.07 -14.33
CA VAL A 168 -8.43 -32.17 -13.84
C VAL A 168 -8.15 -33.09 -15.03
N LEU A 169 -6.87 -33.35 -15.27
CA LEU A 169 -6.41 -34.24 -16.34
C LEU A 169 -5.61 -35.40 -15.74
N VAL A 170 -5.74 -36.56 -16.37
CA VAL A 170 -4.88 -37.72 -16.17
C VAL A 170 -3.89 -37.81 -17.33
N ASP A 171 -2.62 -38.06 -17.02
CA ASP A 171 -1.53 -38.22 -18.01
C ASP A 171 -1.50 -37.07 -19.04
N GLN A 172 -1.81 -35.86 -18.58
CA GLN A 172 -1.88 -34.60 -19.34
C GLN A 172 -2.91 -34.54 -20.48
N HIS A 173 -3.59 -35.62 -20.82
CA HIS A 173 -4.46 -35.71 -22.00
C HIS A 173 -5.91 -36.10 -21.67
N GLN A 174 -6.12 -37.02 -20.73
CA GLN A 174 -7.46 -37.51 -20.42
C GLN A 174 -8.17 -36.54 -19.46
N LEU A 175 -9.26 -35.94 -19.93
CA LEU A 175 -10.08 -35.01 -19.16
C LEU A 175 -10.99 -35.75 -18.18
N ILE A 176 -10.83 -35.47 -16.89
CA ILE A 176 -11.66 -36.05 -15.81
C ILE A 176 -12.67 -35.03 -15.28
N TYR A 177 -12.32 -33.75 -15.32
CA TYR A 177 -13.19 -32.65 -14.92
C TYR A 177 -12.89 -31.41 -15.77
N ASN A 178 -13.92 -30.66 -16.17
CA ASN A 178 -13.80 -29.51 -17.07
C ASN A 178 -14.49 -28.24 -16.55
N GLY A 179 -14.74 -28.15 -15.25
CA GLY A 179 -15.56 -27.08 -14.66
C GLY A 179 -17.00 -27.48 -14.43
N GLY A 180 -17.73 -26.61 -13.75
CA GLY A 180 -19.14 -26.81 -13.41
C GLY A 180 -19.32 -27.33 -11.99
N LYS A 181 -20.36 -28.15 -11.79
CA LYS A 181 -20.63 -28.76 -10.49
C LYS A 181 -19.51 -29.75 -10.16
N LEU A 182 -18.87 -29.58 -9.00
CA LEU A 182 -17.86 -30.52 -8.53
C LEU A 182 -18.51 -31.86 -8.21
N PRO A 183 -17.95 -32.99 -8.69
CA PRO A 183 -18.34 -34.31 -8.21
C PRO A 183 -17.94 -34.46 -6.74
N GLU A 184 -18.73 -35.20 -5.96
CA GLU A 184 -18.39 -35.49 -4.55
C GLU A 184 -17.12 -36.35 -4.44
N LEU A 185 -16.90 -37.24 -5.40
CA LEU A 185 -15.72 -38.10 -5.49
C LEU A 185 -15.33 -38.31 -6.95
N ILE A 186 -14.03 -38.29 -7.22
CA ILE A 186 -13.45 -38.69 -8.49
C ILE A 186 -12.77 -40.04 -8.26
N ALA A 187 -13.33 -41.11 -8.81
CA ALA A 187 -12.70 -42.43 -8.80
C ALA A 187 -11.71 -42.53 -9.97
N LEU A 188 -10.48 -42.93 -9.66
CA LEU A 188 -9.40 -43.12 -10.63
C LEU A 188 -8.97 -44.58 -10.64
N ASN A 189 -8.63 -45.09 -11.82
CA ASN A 189 -8.08 -46.43 -11.96
C ASN A 189 -6.63 -46.49 -11.45
N SER A 190 -6.15 -47.69 -11.15
CA SER A 190 -4.80 -47.90 -10.57
C SER A 190 -3.64 -47.46 -11.47
N ASP A 191 -3.87 -47.36 -12.77
CA ASP A 191 -2.91 -46.89 -13.78
C ASP A 191 -2.91 -45.35 -13.94
N GLN A 192 -3.97 -44.66 -13.49
CA GLN A 192 -4.13 -43.21 -13.59
C GLN A 192 -3.40 -42.48 -12.44
N ARG A 193 -2.06 -42.54 -12.46
CA ARG A 193 -1.21 -42.10 -11.34
C ARG A 193 -0.65 -40.68 -11.49
N ASN A 194 -0.84 -40.05 -12.65
CA ASN A 194 -0.36 -38.71 -12.93
C ASN A 194 -1.54 -37.76 -13.11
N LEU A 195 -1.66 -36.77 -12.23
CA LEU A 195 -2.77 -35.83 -12.19
C LEU A 195 -2.27 -34.41 -12.41
N ARG A 196 -2.94 -33.69 -13.30
CA ARG A 196 -2.77 -32.26 -13.49
C ARG A 196 -4.03 -31.50 -13.13
N PHE A 197 -3.93 -30.65 -12.12
CA PHE A 197 -4.97 -29.72 -11.72
C PHE A 197 -4.70 -28.38 -12.40
N GLN A 198 -5.70 -27.83 -13.09
CA GLN A 198 -5.67 -26.47 -13.61
C GLN A 198 -6.71 -25.65 -12.86
N PHE A 199 -6.35 -24.43 -12.45
CA PHE A 199 -7.17 -23.60 -11.59
C PHE A 199 -6.97 -22.11 -11.88
N SER A 200 -7.94 -21.29 -11.52
CA SER A 200 -7.91 -19.85 -11.76
C SER A 200 -8.39 -19.08 -10.54
N SER A 201 -7.88 -17.87 -10.35
CA SER A 201 -8.44 -16.93 -9.37
C SER A 201 -9.30 -15.90 -10.11
N PRO A 202 -10.56 -15.65 -9.67
CA PRO A 202 -11.40 -14.60 -10.23
C PRO A 202 -11.10 -13.21 -9.64
N ASN A 203 -10.01 -13.04 -8.86
CA ASN A 203 -9.66 -11.79 -8.18
C ASN A 203 -8.67 -10.93 -8.97
N TYR A 204 -8.72 -10.98 -10.30
CA TYR A 204 -7.77 -10.30 -11.17
C TYR A 204 -7.65 -8.79 -10.85
N ASN A 205 -6.45 -8.40 -10.41
CA ASN A 205 -6.01 -7.01 -10.36
C ASN A 205 -4.79 -6.86 -11.28
N PRO A 206 -4.85 -6.05 -12.35
CA PRO A 206 -3.74 -5.90 -13.30
C PRO A 206 -2.47 -5.35 -12.65
N LEU A 207 -2.60 -4.61 -11.54
CA LEU A 207 -1.48 -4.02 -10.79
C LEU A 207 -0.94 -4.96 -9.72
N GLN A 208 -1.70 -5.99 -9.33
CA GLN A 208 -1.33 -6.94 -8.28
C GLN A 208 -1.78 -8.36 -8.66
N PRO A 209 -0.95 -9.13 -9.38
CA PRO A 209 -1.31 -10.49 -9.77
C PRO A 209 -1.48 -11.40 -8.55
N ASP A 210 -2.54 -12.19 -8.55
CA ASP A 210 -2.82 -13.15 -7.48
C ASP A 210 -1.71 -14.19 -7.34
N GLN A 211 -1.46 -14.60 -6.10
CA GLN A 211 -0.62 -15.75 -5.79
C GLN A 211 -1.47 -16.92 -5.30
N LEU A 212 -1.09 -18.11 -5.71
CA LEU A 212 -1.81 -19.36 -5.48
C LEU A 212 -0.94 -20.32 -4.67
N GLN A 213 -1.61 -21.08 -3.81
CA GLN A 213 -1.03 -22.17 -3.06
C GLN A 213 -1.93 -23.40 -3.13
N VAL A 214 -1.26 -24.55 -3.22
CA VAL A 214 -1.93 -25.84 -3.33
C VAL A 214 -1.31 -26.84 -2.37
N ARG A 215 -2.10 -27.83 -2.00
CA ARG A 215 -1.60 -29.07 -1.41
C ARG A 215 -2.55 -30.22 -1.73
N LEU A 216 -2.00 -31.42 -1.83
CA LEU A 216 -2.73 -32.67 -1.96
C LEU A 216 -2.60 -33.45 -0.66
N VAL A 217 -3.61 -33.33 0.21
CA VAL A 217 -3.63 -34.06 1.49
C VAL A 217 -3.60 -35.57 1.20
N GLY A 218 -2.71 -36.29 1.89
CA GLY A 218 -2.37 -37.68 1.60
C GLY A 218 -1.07 -37.84 0.78
N HIS A 219 -0.53 -36.75 0.23
CA HIS A 219 0.76 -36.71 -0.47
C HIS A 219 1.69 -35.60 0.05
N ASP A 220 1.15 -34.38 0.23
CA ASP A 220 1.89 -33.22 0.72
C ASP A 220 1.70 -33.04 2.24
N ASP A 221 2.79 -32.84 2.97
CA ASP A 221 2.76 -32.50 4.41
C ASP A 221 2.49 -31.01 4.66
N GLN A 222 2.88 -30.15 3.73
CA GLN A 222 2.79 -28.69 3.83
C GLN A 222 2.21 -28.06 2.56
N TRP A 223 1.73 -26.83 2.66
CA TRP A 223 1.36 -26.03 1.50
C TRP A 223 2.57 -25.77 0.60
N SER A 224 2.35 -25.70 -0.71
CA SER A 224 3.37 -25.23 -1.65
C SER A 224 3.85 -23.81 -1.31
N SER A 225 4.96 -23.37 -1.90
CA SER A 225 5.26 -21.94 -1.95
C SER A 225 4.16 -21.18 -2.73
N TRP A 226 4.01 -19.89 -2.43
CA TRP A 226 3.13 -19.00 -3.19
C TRP A 226 3.71 -18.76 -4.58
N ARG A 227 2.90 -18.96 -5.62
CA ARG A 227 3.33 -18.78 -7.01
C ARG A 227 2.19 -18.27 -7.89
N GLN A 228 2.51 -17.83 -9.10
CA GLN A 228 1.54 -17.35 -10.08
C GLN A 228 1.11 -18.44 -11.08
N GLU A 229 1.64 -19.66 -11.00
CA GLU A 229 1.20 -20.71 -11.93
C GLU A 229 -0.24 -21.17 -11.63
N HIS A 230 -1.02 -21.30 -12.70
CA HIS A 230 -2.42 -21.72 -12.68
C HIS A 230 -2.61 -23.23 -12.81
N TYR A 231 -1.58 -24.01 -12.48
CA TYR A 231 -1.67 -25.47 -12.49
C TYR A 231 -0.72 -26.11 -11.47
N ARG A 232 -1.03 -27.37 -11.11
CA ARG A 232 -0.16 -28.24 -10.33
C ARG A 232 -0.20 -29.64 -10.91
N GLU A 233 0.97 -30.27 -10.98
CA GLU A 233 1.13 -31.64 -11.46
C GLU A 233 1.66 -32.53 -10.34
N TYR A 234 1.04 -33.69 -10.18
CA TYR A 234 1.45 -34.75 -9.28
C TYR A 234 1.67 -36.00 -10.11
N THR A 235 2.80 -36.67 -9.93
CA THR A 235 3.17 -37.86 -10.70
C THR A 235 3.38 -39.06 -9.78
N ASN A 236 3.19 -40.25 -10.32
CA ASN A 236 3.42 -41.52 -9.62
C ASN A 236 2.68 -41.63 -8.27
N LEU A 237 1.49 -41.04 -8.14
CA LEU A 237 0.67 -41.15 -6.93
C LEU A 237 0.40 -42.62 -6.59
N LYS A 238 0.46 -42.97 -5.31
CA LYS A 238 0.14 -44.31 -4.84
C LYS A 238 -1.39 -44.46 -4.78
N SER A 239 -1.89 -45.69 -4.72
CA SER A 239 -3.30 -45.91 -4.43
C SER A 239 -3.65 -45.37 -3.03
N GLY A 240 -4.71 -44.58 -2.93
CA GLY A 240 -5.12 -43.97 -1.67
C GLY A 240 -6.20 -42.91 -1.85
N TYR A 241 -6.61 -42.32 -0.73
CA TYR A 241 -7.54 -41.20 -0.71
C TYR A 241 -6.77 -39.89 -0.64
N TYR A 242 -7.15 -38.95 -1.48
CA TYR A 242 -6.52 -37.64 -1.57
C TYR A 242 -7.55 -36.53 -1.52
N GLN A 243 -7.17 -35.41 -0.91
CA GLN A 243 -7.96 -34.18 -0.95
C GLN A 243 -7.11 -33.04 -1.50
N PHE A 244 -7.47 -32.56 -2.70
CA PHE A 244 -6.85 -31.38 -3.28
C PHE A 244 -7.39 -30.11 -2.60
N GLN A 245 -6.48 -29.25 -2.15
CA GLN A 245 -6.81 -27.98 -1.53
C GLN A 245 -6.09 -26.85 -2.26
N LEU A 246 -6.80 -25.73 -2.40
CA LEU A 246 -6.37 -24.57 -3.17
C LEU A 246 -6.75 -23.29 -2.42
N ARG A 247 -5.83 -22.34 -2.33
CA ARG A 247 -6.08 -20.99 -1.81
C ARG A 247 -5.38 -19.94 -2.65
N ALA A 248 -5.96 -18.74 -2.64
CA ALA A 248 -5.44 -17.57 -3.31
C ALA A 248 -5.20 -16.46 -2.29
N ARG A 249 -4.22 -15.59 -2.57
CA ARG A 249 -4.05 -14.31 -1.91
C ARG A 249 -3.69 -13.25 -2.94
N ASN A 250 -4.07 -12.02 -2.65
CA ASN A 250 -3.49 -10.88 -3.33
C ASN A 250 -2.07 -10.68 -2.77
N VAL A 251 -1.17 -10.12 -3.57
CA VAL A 251 0.09 -9.61 -3.04
C VAL A 251 -0.26 -8.29 -2.33
N SER A 252 -0.47 -8.36 -1.01
CA SER A 252 -0.57 -7.20 -0.13
C SER A 252 0.81 -6.74 0.29
#